data_AF-A0A255ZNL1-F1
#
_entry.id   AF-A0A255ZNL1-F1
#
_cell.length_a   1.000
_cell.length_b   1.000
_cell.length_c   1.000
_cell.angle_alpha   90.00
_cell.angle_beta   90.00
_cell.angle_gamma   90.00
#
_symmetry.space_group_name_H-M   'P 1'
#
loop_
_entity.id
_entity.type
_entity.pdbx_description
1 polymer ?
#
loop_
_entity_poly.entity_id
_entity_poly.type
_entity_poly.pdbx_seq_one_letter_code
_entity_poly.pdbx_strand_id
1 'polypeptide(L)'
;MRWLAAICFLGFCLLGRAQGAAEIVSFELERGAEELSLSAQLQFEPSVAVEEALLKGIPMVFVAETELLRERWYWYDKSVASSARHFRLAFQPLTRRWRLNISSGPVSSTGQGLVLNQSFDTLQQALATIKRVSRWRVAGANELDPTVRYRFEFRFRLDLGQLPRPFQIGAIGQSEWDISVGRSELLAPEAAK
;
A
#
# COMPACT_ATOMS: atom_id res chain seq x y z
N MET A 1 -34.91 -39.18 45.54
CA MET A 1 -33.89 -38.30 46.15
C MET A 1 -33.04 -37.70 45.04
N ARG A 2 -33.09 -36.36 44.89
CA ARG A 2 -31.98 -35.44 44.58
C ARG A 2 -31.30 -35.62 43.20
N TRP A 3 -31.60 -34.76 42.20
CA TRP A 3 -30.85 -33.52 41.83
C TRP A 3 -29.49 -33.86 41.16
N LEU A 4 -29.12 -33.41 39.96
CA LEU A 4 -29.09 -32.03 39.44
C LEU A 4 -28.83 -31.99 37.92
N ALA A 5 -29.46 -31.02 37.27
CA ALA A 5 -29.06 -30.46 35.98
C ALA A 5 -27.75 -29.63 36.11
N ALA A 6 -26.95 -29.60 35.05
CA ALA A 6 -25.96 -28.55 34.77
C ALA A 6 -25.68 -28.57 33.25
N ILE A 7 -26.53 -27.93 32.44
CA ILE A 7 -26.40 -26.55 31.96
C ILE A 7 -25.16 -26.36 31.08
N CYS A 8 -25.43 -26.33 29.77
CA CYS A 8 -24.60 -25.72 28.75
C CYS A 8 -24.29 -24.26 29.10
N PHE A 9 -23.01 -23.91 29.13
CA PHE A 9 -22.53 -22.55 28.89
C PHE A 9 -21.35 -22.70 27.91
N LEU A 10 -21.59 -22.67 26.60
CA LEU A 10 -21.50 -21.44 25.79
C LEU A 10 -20.23 -20.62 26.12
N GLY A 11 -19.07 -21.22 25.85
CA GLY A 11 -17.82 -20.52 25.62
C GLY A 11 -17.54 -20.48 24.12
N PHE A 12 -18.37 -19.77 23.36
CA PHE A 12 -18.04 -19.40 21.98
C PHE A 12 -16.86 -18.43 22.08
N CYS A 13 -15.63 -18.95 21.99
CA CYS A 13 -14.46 -18.14 21.74
C CYS A 13 -14.70 -17.44 20.40
N LEU A 14 -15.24 -16.22 20.47
CA LEU A 14 -15.00 -15.20 19.48
C LEU A 14 -13.48 -15.06 19.39
N LEU A 15 -12.87 -15.82 18.48
CA LEU A 15 -11.65 -15.39 17.83
C LEU A 15 -12.00 -14.08 17.15
N GLY A 16 -11.90 -12.99 17.91
CA GLY A 16 -11.65 -11.69 17.34
C GLY A 16 -10.40 -11.86 16.52
N ARG A 17 -10.57 -12.00 15.20
CA ARG A 17 -9.48 -11.74 14.26
C ARG A 17 -9.02 -10.34 14.62
N ALA A 18 -7.87 -10.22 15.26
CA ALA A 18 -7.11 -8.99 15.20
C ALA A 18 -7.05 -8.65 13.71
N GLN A 19 -7.75 -7.59 13.32
CA GLN A 19 -7.69 -7.10 11.95
C GLN A 19 -6.22 -6.78 11.72
N GLY A 20 -5.58 -7.63 10.92
CA GLY A 20 -4.14 -7.70 10.84
C GLY A 20 -3.59 -6.39 10.29
N ALA A 21 -2.57 -5.87 10.97
CA ALA A 21 -1.73 -4.84 10.41
C ALA A 21 -1.29 -5.25 8.99
N ALA A 22 -1.21 -4.30 8.08
CA ALA A 22 -0.72 -4.59 6.74
C ALA A 22 0.73 -5.11 6.81
N GLU A 23 1.04 -6.12 6.02
CA GLU A 23 2.37 -6.75 5.96
C GLU A 23 2.89 -6.80 4.52
N ILE A 24 4.23 -6.82 4.40
CA ILE A 24 4.92 -7.00 3.12
C ILE A 24 5.41 -8.45 3.07
N VAL A 25 4.77 -9.26 2.24
CA VAL A 25 5.03 -10.70 2.08
C VAL A 25 6.28 -10.94 1.23
N SER A 26 6.42 -10.20 0.15
CA SER A 26 7.62 -10.22 -0.68
C SER A 26 8.05 -8.80 -1.01
N PHE A 27 9.36 -8.62 -1.10
CA PHE A 27 9.98 -7.34 -1.41
C PHE A 27 11.30 -7.61 -2.10
N GLU A 28 11.38 -7.20 -3.34
CA GLU A 28 12.52 -7.44 -4.21
C GLU A 28 12.83 -6.15 -4.94
N LEU A 29 14.06 -5.68 -4.75
CA LEU A 29 14.57 -4.47 -5.36
C LEU A 29 15.69 -4.87 -6.31
N GLU A 30 15.40 -4.79 -7.61
CA GLU A 30 16.32 -5.20 -8.67
C GLU A 30 16.96 -3.98 -9.29
N ARG A 31 18.30 -3.93 -9.24
CA ARG A 31 19.09 -2.97 -10.00
C ARG A 31 19.43 -3.60 -11.36
N GLY A 32 18.73 -3.16 -12.41
CA GLY A 32 19.04 -3.50 -13.79
C GLY A 32 20.07 -2.55 -14.40
N ALA A 33 20.45 -2.82 -15.66
CA ALA A 33 21.39 -1.98 -16.40
C ALA A 33 20.86 -0.56 -16.69
N GLU A 34 19.54 -0.42 -16.86
CA GLU A 34 18.91 0.85 -17.25
C GLU A 34 18.09 1.50 -16.13
N GLU A 35 17.64 0.73 -15.15
CA GLU A 35 16.75 1.21 -14.09
C GLU A 35 16.84 0.38 -12.80
N LEU A 36 16.48 1.03 -11.70
CA LEU A 36 16.16 0.39 -10.44
C LEU A 36 14.65 0.12 -10.39
N SER A 37 14.25 -1.13 -10.20
CA SER A 37 12.85 -1.55 -10.18
C SER A 37 12.47 -2.25 -8.87
N LEU A 38 11.26 -1.98 -8.39
CA LEU A 38 10.68 -2.59 -7.21
C LEU A 38 9.58 -3.60 -7.59
N SER A 39 9.65 -4.78 -7.03
CA SER A 39 8.53 -5.73 -6.96
C SER A 39 8.19 -6.01 -5.51
N ALA A 40 6.93 -5.86 -5.13
CA ALA A 40 6.46 -6.09 -3.77
C ALA A 40 5.07 -6.74 -3.76
N GLN A 41 4.88 -7.67 -2.84
CA GLN A 41 3.58 -8.27 -2.55
C GLN A 41 3.16 -7.89 -1.13
N LEU A 42 2.00 -7.26 -1.04
CA LEU A 42 1.39 -6.84 0.22
C LEU A 42 0.29 -7.82 0.62
N GLN A 43 0.06 -7.91 1.93
CA GLN A 43 -1.07 -8.63 2.50
C GLN A 43 -1.70 -7.76 3.59
N PHE A 44 -3.00 -7.54 3.46
CA PHE A 44 -3.81 -6.79 4.42
C PHE A 44 -5.27 -7.16 4.18
N GLU A 45 -6.10 -7.08 5.21
CA GLU A 45 -7.55 -7.20 5.07
C GLU A 45 -8.18 -5.88 5.50
N PRO A 46 -9.05 -5.26 4.68
CA PRO A 46 -9.76 -4.06 5.11
C PRO A 46 -10.65 -4.39 6.31
N SER A 47 -10.82 -3.43 7.20
CA SER A 47 -11.79 -3.56 8.29
C SER A 47 -13.22 -3.51 7.76
N VAL A 48 -14.16 -3.96 8.61
CA VAL A 48 -15.60 -3.84 8.34
C VAL A 48 -15.99 -2.38 8.06
N ALA A 49 -15.42 -1.42 8.79
CA ALA A 49 -15.69 0.00 8.59
C ALA A 49 -15.28 0.51 7.18
N VAL A 50 -14.10 0.09 6.71
CA VAL A 50 -13.61 0.44 5.36
C VAL A 50 -14.48 -0.22 4.29
N GLU A 51 -14.84 -1.50 4.46
CA GLU A 51 -15.72 -2.21 3.54
C GLU A 51 -17.11 -1.58 3.45
N GLU A 52 -17.73 -1.25 4.58
CA GLU A 52 -19.04 -0.59 4.61
C GLU A 52 -19.00 0.78 3.93
N ALA A 53 -17.94 1.57 4.15
CA ALA A 53 -17.77 2.86 3.52
C ALA A 53 -17.64 2.72 2.00
N LEU A 54 -16.85 1.75 1.54
CA LEU A 54 -16.73 1.40 0.13
C LEU A 54 -18.09 1.03 -0.48
N LEU A 55 -18.88 0.18 0.19
CA LEU A 55 -20.21 -0.23 -0.27
C LEU A 55 -21.19 0.95 -0.35
N LYS A 56 -21.03 1.96 0.52
CA LYS A 56 -21.76 3.24 0.46
C LYS A 56 -21.28 4.15 -0.69
N GLY A 57 -20.35 3.69 -1.52
CA GLY A 57 -19.83 4.42 -2.68
C GLY A 57 -18.74 5.43 -2.33
N ILE A 58 -18.18 5.37 -1.12
CA ILE A 58 -17.14 6.31 -0.69
C ILE A 58 -15.80 5.80 -1.22
N PRO A 59 -15.07 6.61 -2.00
CA PRO A 59 -13.82 6.19 -2.62
C PRO A 59 -12.71 6.09 -1.58
N MET A 60 -12.01 4.96 -1.55
CA MET A 60 -10.78 4.77 -0.77
C MET A 60 -9.57 5.02 -1.65
N VAL A 61 -8.61 5.80 -1.16
CA VAL A 61 -7.37 6.09 -1.87
C VAL A 61 -6.22 5.42 -1.13
N PHE A 62 -5.66 4.37 -1.72
CA PHE A 62 -4.41 3.78 -1.24
C PHE A 62 -3.25 4.45 -1.96
N VAL A 63 -2.15 4.67 -1.25
CA VAL A 63 -0.96 5.32 -1.79
C VAL A 63 0.23 4.43 -1.51
N ALA A 64 0.94 4.05 -2.58
CA ALA A 64 2.27 3.47 -2.50
C ALA A 64 3.27 4.59 -2.82
N GLU A 65 4.24 4.79 -1.95
CA GLU A 65 5.28 5.81 -2.06
C GLU A 65 6.64 5.12 -1.99
N THR A 66 7.54 5.53 -2.87
CA THR A 66 8.94 5.13 -2.86
C THR A 66 9.82 6.36 -2.75
N GLU A 67 10.85 6.25 -1.93
CA GLU A 67 11.83 7.29 -1.73
C GLU A 67 13.23 6.68 -1.73
N LEU A 68 14.11 7.21 -2.58
CA LEU A 68 15.49 6.81 -2.67
C LEU A 68 16.37 7.95 -2.18
N LEU A 69 17.01 7.76 -1.04
CA LEU A 69 17.86 8.74 -0.39
C LEU A 69 19.33 8.35 -0.55
N ARG A 70 20.19 9.33 -0.85
CA ARG A 70 21.64 9.14 -0.86
C ARG A 70 22.19 9.41 0.54
N GLU A 71 22.88 8.42 1.12
CA GLU A 71 23.51 8.55 2.44
C GLU A 71 24.76 9.45 2.33
N ARG A 72 24.75 10.63 2.97
CA ARG A 72 25.89 11.59 3.00
C ARG A 72 26.27 11.97 4.43
N TRP A 73 27.57 12.07 4.70
CA TRP A 73 28.11 12.12 6.06
C TRP A 73 28.08 13.49 6.78
N TYR A 74 27.93 14.64 6.10
CA TYR A 74 28.00 15.94 6.80
C TYR A 74 27.03 17.04 6.36
N TRP A 75 26.05 16.77 5.51
CA TRP A 75 24.94 17.71 5.26
C TRP A 75 23.81 17.00 4.52
N TYR A 76 22.64 16.92 5.17
CA TYR A 76 21.29 16.60 4.67
C TYR A 76 21.15 15.45 3.64
N ASP A 77 20.34 14.44 3.98
CA ASP A 77 19.95 13.40 3.04
C ASP A 77 19.28 14.03 1.81
N LYS A 78 19.84 13.78 0.62
CA LYS A 78 19.26 14.26 -0.64
C LYS A 78 18.41 13.14 -1.23
N SER A 79 17.10 13.40 -1.36
CA SER A 79 16.20 12.56 -2.15
C SER A 79 16.67 12.58 -3.61
N VAL A 80 17.02 11.40 -4.12
CA VAL A 80 17.53 11.18 -5.47
C VAL A 80 16.38 10.94 -6.43
N ALA A 81 15.44 10.11 -5.99
CA ALA A 81 14.21 9.83 -6.71
C ALA A 81 13.08 9.60 -5.70
N SER A 82 11.90 10.14 -6.02
CA SER A 82 10.68 9.90 -5.26
C SER A 82 9.56 9.60 -6.24
N SER A 83 8.79 8.55 -6.00
CA SER A 83 7.64 8.21 -6.85
C SER A 83 6.46 7.84 -5.98
N ALA A 84 5.25 8.22 -6.43
CA ALA A 84 4.00 7.86 -5.78
C ALA A 84 3.04 7.23 -6.79
N ARG A 85 2.32 6.21 -6.34
CA ARG A 85 1.23 5.57 -7.08
C ARG A 85 -0.02 5.59 -6.22
N HIS A 86 -1.08 6.20 -6.75
CA HIS A 86 -2.37 6.29 -6.09
C HIS A 86 -3.32 5.27 -6.69
N PHE A 87 -4.02 4.56 -5.82
CA PHE A 87 -5.03 3.56 -6.15
C PHE A 87 -6.36 4.03 -5.57
N ARG A 88 -7.22 4.58 -6.43
CA ARG A 88 -8.57 5.00 -6.04
C ARG A 88 -9.53 3.86 -6.31
N LEU A 89 -10.04 3.24 -5.25
CA LEU A 89 -11.04 2.20 -5.28
C LEU A 89 -12.40 2.77 -4.91
N ALA A 90 -13.43 2.51 -5.72
CA ALA A 90 -14.80 2.89 -5.41
C ALA A 90 -15.80 1.84 -5.92
N PHE A 91 -16.87 1.62 -5.16
CA PHE A 91 -17.99 0.82 -5.61
C PHE A 91 -19.02 1.69 -6.35
N GLN A 92 -19.57 1.19 -7.45
CA GLN A 92 -20.67 1.81 -8.18
C GLN A 92 -21.97 1.05 -7.89
N PRO A 93 -22.89 1.58 -7.06
CA PRO A 93 -24.10 0.85 -6.67
C PRO A 93 -25.03 0.49 -7.83
N LEU A 94 -25.11 1.37 -8.84
CA LEU A 94 -26.00 1.18 -10.00
C LEU A 94 -25.57 0.01 -10.87
N THR A 95 -24.27 -0.09 -11.15
CA THR A 95 -23.70 -1.14 -12.00
C THR A 95 -23.22 -2.36 -11.20
N ARG A 96 -23.18 -2.24 -9.87
CA ARG A 96 -22.61 -3.20 -8.93
C ARG A 96 -21.18 -3.59 -9.27
N ARG A 97 -20.39 -2.64 -9.77
CA ARG A 97 -18.99 -2.86 -10.16
C ARG A 97 -18.05 -2.09 -9.26
N TRP A 98 -16.90 -2.68 -9.03
CA TRP A 98 -15.75 -2.05 -8.39
C TRP A 98 -14.92 -1.35 -9.46
N ARG A 99 -14.57 -0.08 -9.24
CA ARG A 99 -13.68 0.68 -10.12
C ARG A 99 -12.38 0.99 -9.39
N LEU A 100 -11.28 0.61 -10.02
CA LEU A 100 -9.93 0.90 -9.57
C LEU A 100 -9.26 1.83 -10.58
N ASN A 101 -8.90 3.03 -10.13
CA ASN A 101 -8.09 3.95 -10.91
C ASN A 101 -6.69 3.97 -10.32
N ILE A 102 -5.70 3.59 -11.12
CA ILE A 102 -4.30 3.58 -10.77
C ILE A 102 -3.66 4.76 -11.47
N SER A 103 -3.23 5.77 -10.73
CA SER A 103 -2.47 6.89 -11.25
C SER A 103 -1.04 6.84 -10.74
N SER A 104 -0.08 7.00 -11.65
CA SER A 104 1.33 7.15 -11.30
C SER A 104 1.71 8.62 -11.42
N GLY A 105 2.47 9.15 -10.45
CA GLY A 105 3.09 10.47 -10.55
C GLY A 105 4.05 10.58 -11.74
N PRO A 106 4.56 11.79 -12.06
CA PRO A 106 5.38 11.99 -13.25
C PRO A 106 6.67 11.17 -13.16
N VAL A 107 6.82 10.23 -14.10
CA VAL A 107 8.06 9.51 -14.38
C VAL A 107 8.94 10.45 -15.22
N SER A 108 10.18 10.67 -14.80
CA SER A 108 11.12 11.59 -15.42
C SER A 108 11.30 11.38 -16.94
N SER A 109 11.47 12.51 -17.65
CA SER A 109 11.86 12.74 -19.05
C SER A 109 10.92 12.38 -20.23
N THR A 110 9.94 11.46 -20.11
CA THR A 110 9.17 11.08 -21.33
C THR A 110 7.71 10.67 -21.13
N GLY A 111 7.16 10.64 -19.90
CA GLY A 111 5.85 10.04 -19.64
C GLY A 111 4.83 11.00 -19.05
N GLN A 112 3.83 11.37 -19.85
CA GLN A 112 2.53 11.86 -19.36
C GLN A 112 2.02 10.85 -18.30
N GLY A 113 1.63 11.32 -17.11
CA GLY A 113 1.22 10.44 -16.01
C GLY A 113 0.16 9.43 -16.46
N LEU A 114 0.49 8.14 -16.40
CA LEU A 114 -0.41 7.08 -16.86
C LEU A 114 -1.51 6.86 -15.82
N VAL A 115 -2.76 6.99 -16.26
CA VAL A 115 -3.93 6.62 -15.48
C VAL A 115 -4.56 5.35 -16.07
N LEU A 116 -4.45 4.25 -15.35
CA LEU A 116 -5.09 2.98 -15.71
C LEU A 116 -6.41 2.86 -14.97
N ASN A 117 -7.49 2.62 -15.71
CA ASN A 117 -8.82 2.42 -15.13
C ASN A 117 -9.21 0.96 -15.34
N GLN A 118 -9.50 0.24 -14.26
CA GLN A 118 -9.91 -1.16 -14.28
C GLN A 118 -11.23 -1.32 -13.54
N SER A 119 -12.06 -2.26 -14.00
CA SER A 119 -13.33 -2.61 -13.34
C SER A 119 -13.33 -4.08 -12.95
N PHE A 120 -13.86 -4.37 -11.77
CA PHE A 120 -13.92 -5.70 -11.19
C PHE A 120 -15.32 -6.01 -10.69
N ASP A 121 -15.62 -7.30 -10.56
CA ASP A 121 -16.93 -7.76 -10.10
C ASP A 121 -16.93 -8.01 -8.58
N THR A 122 -15.75 -8.22 -7.97
CA THR A 122 -15.59 -8.42 -6.52
C THR A 122 -14.53 -7.50 -5.91
N LEU A 123 -14.68 -7.19 -4.62
CA LEU A 123 -13.72 -6.41 -3.86
C LEU A 123 -12.35 -7.10 -3.81
N GLN A 124 -12.35 -8.42 -3.64
CA GLN A 124 -11.15 -9.24 -3.52
C GLN A 124 -10.28 -9.18 -4.79
N GLN A 125 -10.89 -9.14 -5.98
CA GLN A 125 -10.14 -8.97 -7.23
C GLN A 125 -9.48 -7.58 -7.33
N ALA A 126 -10.21 -6.53 -6.94
CA ALA A 126 -9.66 -5.18 -6.91
C ALA A 126 -8.51 -5.07 -5.90
N LEU A 127 -8.69 -5.60 -4.68
CA LEU A 127 -7.65 -5.63 -3.65
C LEU A 127 -6.44 -6.46 -4.06
N ALA A 128 -6.62 -7.61 -4.72
CA ALA A 128 -5.50 -8.41 -5.23
C ALA A 128 -4.64 -7.61 -6.21
N THR A 129 -5.25 -6.73 -7.01
CA THR A 129 -4.53 -5.81 -7.91
C THR A 129 -3.76 -4.74 -7.13
N ILE A 130 -4.34 -4.18 -6.07
CA ILE A 130 -3.67 -3.17 -5.21
C ILE A 130 -2.52 -3.79 -4.42
N LYS A 131 -2.72 -5.01 -3.91
CA LYS A 131 -1.76 -5.78 -3.11
C LYS A 131 -0.50 -6.16 -3.89
N ARG A 132 -0.54 -6.13 -5.23
CA ARG A 132 0.58 -6.53 -6.08
C ARG A 132 1.22 -5.34 -6.77
N VAL A 133 2.46 -5.06 -6.39
CA VAL A 133 3.33 -4.08 -7.05
C VAL A 133 4.36 -4.85 -7.86
N SER A 134 4.39 -4.69 -9.18
CA SER A 134 5.30 -5.44 -10.06
C SER A 134 6.09 -4.50 -10.96
N ARG A 135 7.40 -4.71 -11.04
CA ARG A 135 8.36 -3.97 -11.87
C ARG A 135 8.10 -2.46 -11.88
N TRP A 136 7.96 -1.89 -10.68
CA TRP A 136 7.78 -0.45 -10.54
C TRP A 136 9.14 0.23 -10.65
N ARG A 137 9.39 0.92 -11.76
CA ARG A 137 10.56 1.78 -11.94
C ARG A 137 10.62 2.85 -10.84
N VAL A 138 11.70 2.83 -10.07
CA VAL A 138 11.99 3.78 -8.97
C VAL A 138 12.89 4.91 -9.46
N ALA A 139 13.97 4.57 -10.15
CA ALA A 139 14.98 5.52 -10.64
C ALA A 139 15.63 5.00 -11.93
N GLY A 140 16.08 5.90 -12.80
CA GLY A 140 16.91 5.54 -13.95
C GLY A 140 18.36 5.27 -13.54
N ALA A 141 19.09 4.44 -14.30
CA ALA A 141 20.51 4.17 -14.03
C ALA A 141 21.37 5.46 -14.00
N ASN A 142 21.06 6.45 -14.85
CA ASN A 142 21.75 7.74 -14.88
C ASN A 142 21.56 8.60 -13.62
N GLU A 143 20.54 8.30 -12.81
CA GLU A 143 20.26 8.98 -11.54
C GLU A 143 21.02 8.31 -10.37
N LEU A 144 21.60 7.13 -10.60
CA LEU A 144 22.28 6.31 -9.60
C LEU A 144 23.80 6.38 -9.76
N ASP A 145 24.48 6.61 -8.65
CA ASP A 145 25.94 6.63 -8.53
C ASP A 145 26.38 5.26 -7.98
N PRO A 146 27.18 4.48 -8.74
CA PRO A 146 27.55 3.13 -8.34
C PRO A 146 28.47 3.10 -7.12
N THR A 147 29.12 4.23 -6.79
CA THR A 147 30.09 4.32 -5.69
C THR A 147 29.45 4.57 -4.33
N VAL A 148 28.13 4.80 -4.30
CA VAL A 148 27.44 5.34 -3.12
C VAL A 148 26.39 4.39 -2.59
N ARG A 149 26.20 4.43 -1.27
CA ARG A 149 25.10 3.74 -0.58
C ARG A 149 23.81 4.55 -0.68
N TYR A 150 22.73 3.84 -0.95
CA TYR A 150 21.40 4.43 -0.95
C TYR A 150 20.54 3.80 0.14
N ARG A 151 19.70 4.61 0.77
CA ARG A 151 18.58 4.13 1.58
C ARG A 151 17.33 4.19 0.72
N PHE A 152 16.69 3.05 0.56
CA PHE A 152 15.41 2.94 -0.10
C PHE A 152 14.31 2.81 0.94
N GLU A 153 13.27 3.61 0.81
CA GLU A 153 12.09 3.57 1.66
C GLU A 153 10.86 3.32 0.80
N PHE A 154 10.10 2.29 1.18
CA PHE A 154 8.80 1.98 0.61
C PHE A 154 7.74 2.15 1.70
N ARG A 155 6.66 2.85 1.36
CA ARG A 155 5.50 3.03 2.23
C ARG A 155 4.23 2.75 1.45
N PHE A 156 3.30 2.03 2.06
CA PHE A 156 1.96 1.80 1.56
C PHE A 156 0.97 2.19 2.64
N ARG A 157 -0.04 2.99 2.31
CA ARG A 157 -1.06 3.42 3.28
C ARG A 157 -2.41 3.70 2.65
N LEU A 158 -3.46 3.58 3.44
CA LEU A 158 -4.76 4.21 3.16
C LEU A 158 -4.69 5.71 3.50
N ASP A 159 -4.97 6.58 2.54
CA ASP A 159 -4.90 8.03 2.73
C ASP A 159 -6.21 8.60 3.27
N LEU A 160 -6.28 8.73 4.59
CA LEU A 160 -7.45 9.26 5.29
C LEU A 160 -7.70 10.75 4.98
N GLY A 161 -6.68 11.49 4.54
CA GLY A 161 -6.83 12.90 4.14
C GLY A 161 -7.72 13.10 2.91
N GLN A 162 -7.86 12.07 2.07
CA GLN A 162 -8.70 12.07 0.87
C GLN A 162 -10.16 11.66 1.15
N LEU A 163 -10.47 11.24 2.37
CA LEU A 163 -11.84 10.90 2.75
C LEU A 163 -12.70 12.17 2.86
N PRO A 164 -14.02 12.08 2.60
CA PRO A 164 -14.93 13.17 2.89
C PRO A 164 -14.83 13.59 4.37
N ARG A 165 -14.95 14.90 4.64
CA ARG A 165 -14.82 15.49 5.99
C ARG A 165 -15.57 14.75 7.11
N PRO A 166 -16.83 14.28 6.92
CA PRO A 166 -17.54 13.53 7.96
C PRO A 166 -16.83 12.23 8.37
N PHE A 167 -16.19 11.54 7.42
CA PHE A 167 -15.46 10.30 7.68
C PHE A 167 -14.07 10.54 8.29
N GLN A 168 -13.46 11.70 8.01
CA GLN A 168 -12.18 12.07 8.63
C GLN A 168 -12.32 12.14 10.16
N ILE A 169 -13.42 12.69 10.67
CA ILE A 169 -13.66 12.82 12.12
C ILE A 169 -13.80 11.44 12.78
N GLY A 170 -14.49 10.51 12.10
CA GLY A 170 -14.68 9.14 12.59
C GLY A 170 -13.45 8.25 12.48
N ALA A 171 -12.49 8.58 11.60
CA ALA A 171 -11.28 7.79 11.37
C ALA A 171 -10.09 8.20 12.27
N ILE A 172 -10.13 9.40 12.87
CA ILE A 172 -9.05 9.87 13.75
C ILE A 172 -8.99 9.00 15.02
N GLY A 173 -7.86 8.35 15.25
CA GLY A 173 -7.60 7.54 16.44
C GLY A 173 -8.24 6.16 16.43
N GLN A 174 -8.90 5.75 15.34
CA GLN A 174 -9.48 4.41 15.20
C GLN A 174 -8.55 3.49 14.41
N SER A 175 -8.15 2.36 15.01
CA SER A 175 -7.31 1.35 14.35
C SER A 175 -8.02 0.67 13.18
N GLU A 176 -9.35 0.74 13.10
CA GLU A 176 -10.13 0.18 12.00
C GLU A 176 -9.78 0.81 10.63
N TRP A 177 -9.24 2.02 10.61
CA TRP A 177 -8.85 2.73 9.38
C TRP A 177 -7.35 2.65 9.10
N ASP A 178 -6.57 2.06 10.01
CA ASP A 178 -5.13 1.96 9.88
C ASP A 178 -4.74 0.77 9.00
N ILE A 179 -4.59 1.06 7.71
CA ILE A 179 -3.96 0.15 6.75
C ILE A 179 -2.68 0.85 6.33
N SER A 180 -1.59 0.53 7.01
CA SER A 180 -0.28 1.08 6.69
C SER A 180 0.83 0.04 6.87
N VAL A 181 1.79 0.05 5.96
CA VAL A 181 3.00 -0.77 6.06
C VAL A 181 4.16 -0.05 5.39
N GLY A 182 5.36 -0.20 5.93
CA GLY A 182 6.56 0.36 5.33
C GLY A 182 7.75 -0.56 5.50
N ARG A 183 8.72 -0.43 4.60
CA ARG A 183 10.00 -1.13 4.66
C ARG A 183 11.11 -0.22 4.18
N SER A 184 12.21 -0.21 4.92
CA SER A 184 13.44 0.46 4.53
C SER A 184 14.52 -0.57 4.23
N GLU A 185 15.29 -0.38 3.16
CA GLU A 185 16.40 -1.24 2.78
C GLU A 185 17.62 -0.40 2.39
N LEU A 186 18.81 -0.91 2.70
CA LEU A 186 20.06 -0.28 2.28
C LEU A 186 20.55 -0.95 0.99
N LEU A 187 20.72 -0.17 -0.07
CA LEU A 187 21.41 -0.61 -1.27
C LEU A 187 22.89 -0.34 -1.11
N ALA A 188 23.65 -1.43 -1.12
CA ALA A 188 25.10 -1.39 -1.24
C ALA A 188 25.52 -0.76 -2.59
N PRO A 189 26.70 -0.11 -2.64
CA PRO A 189 27.29 0.31 -3.90
C PRO A 189 27.53 -0.91 -4.79
N GLU A 190 27.53 -0.70 -6.09
CA GLU A 190 27.85 -1.76 -7.04
C GLU A 190 29.33 -2.11 -6.86
N ALA A 191 29.61 -3.35 -6.45
CA ALA A 191 30.98 -3.81 -6.33
C ALA A 191 31.58 -3.84 -7.74
N ALA A 192 32.54 -2.95 -7.99
CA ALA A 192 33.31 -2.95 -9.23
C ALA A 192 33.92 -4.35 -9.41
N LYS A 193 33.48 -5.05 -10.46
CA LYS A 193 34.03 -6.34 -10.87
C LYS A 193 35.30 -6.13 -11.70
#